data_AF-A0A2D9RSJ7-F1
#
_entry.id   AF-A0A2D9RSJ7-F1
#
_cell.length_a   1.000
_cell.length_b   1.000
_cell.length_c   1.000
_cell.angle_alpha   90.00
_cell.angle_beta   90.00
_cell.angle_gamma   90.00
#
_symmetry.space_group_name_H-M   'P 1'
#
loop_
_entity.id
_entity.type
_entity.pdbx_description
1 polymer ?
#
loop_
_entity_poly.entity_id
_entity_poly.type
_entity_poly.pdbx_seq_one_letter_code
_entity_poly.pdbx_strand_id
1 'polypeptide(L)'
;MQNKKNPKADIGRNSSIYFALGLALMMFMSYATINYKVYDKDKLGLDRVNMEALDEEEVPITEQVKPPPPPPPPPPAPEVIEIVEDEEEVEETIIESTESDEELEIEDIEIEEVEEDVEVPFAVIENVPVFPGCERGNNEKKRK
;
A
#
# COMPACT_ATOMS: atom_id res chain seq x y z
N MET A 1 -42.23 -16.15 16.51
CA MET A 1 -42.57 -14.72 16.74
C MET A 1 -44.07 -14.63 16.97
N GLN A 2 -44.51 -14.00 18.06
CA GLN A 2 -45.93 -13.67 18.21
C GLN A 2 -46.27 -12.54 17.23
N ASN A 3 -47.40 -12.68 16.53
CA ASN A 3 -47.84 -11.67 15.57
C ASN A 3 -48.19 -10.39 16.34
N LYS A 4 -47.45 -9.28 16.10
CA LYS A 4 -47.72 -8.00 16.75
C LYS A 4 -49.11 -7.52 16.37
N LYS A 5 -49.85 -6.93 17.33
CA LYS A 5 -51.23 -6.45 17.14
C LYS A 5 -51.38 -5.46 15.97
N ASN A 6 -50.32 -4.72 15.60
CA ASN A 6 -50.28 -3.81 14.46
C ASN A 6 -49.03 -4.02 13.59
N PRO A 7 -49.04 -4.95 12.62
CA PRO A 7 -47.88 -5.26 11.77
C PRO A 7 -47.57 -4.19 10.71
N LYS A 8 -48.45 -3.20 10.55
CA LYS A 8 -48.25 -2.04 9.66
C LYS A 8 -47.56 -0.85 10.36
N ALA A 9 -47.59 -0.81 11.68
CA ALA A 9 -46.98 0.26 12.48
C ALA A 9 -45.55 -0.10 12.94
N ASP A 10 -45.04 -1.25 12.52
CA ASP A 10 -43.70 -1.71 12.90
C ASP A 10 -42.64 -1.09 11.97
N ILE A 11 -41.95 -0.07 12.48
CA ILE A 11 -40.88 0.66 11.77
C ILE A 11 -39.70 -0.26 11.41
N GLY A 12 -39.47 -1.32 12.20
CA GLY A 12 -38.35 -2.24 12.01
C GLY A 12 -38.59 -3.33 10.96
N ARG A 13 -39.77 -3.41 10.35
CA ARG A 13 -40.17 -4.56 9.51
C ARG A 13 -39.25 -4.82 8.32
N ASN A 14 -38.70 -3.76 7.73
CA ASN A 14 -37.83 -3.82 6.56
C ASN A 14 -36.37 -3.45 6.89
N SER A 15 -36.00 -3.39 8.17
CA SER A 15 -34.67 -2.93 8.61
C SER A 15 -33.52 -3.72 7.97
N SER A 16 -33.64 -5.05 7.90
CA SER A 16 -32.64 -5.92 7.25
C SER A 16 -32.51 -5.66 5.75
N ILE A 17 -33.59 -5.27 5.07
CA ILE A 17 -33.59 -4.96 3.64
C ILE A 17 -32.83 -3.64 3.40
N TYR A 18 -33.04 -2.63 4.24
CA TYR A 18 -32.29 -1.37 4.13
C TYR A 18 -30.80 -1.56 4.45
N PHE A 19 -30.47 -2.41 5.42
CA PHE A 19 -29.09 -2.79 5.70
C PHE A 19 -28.42 -3.49 4.51
N ALA A 20 -29.10 -4.50 3.94
CA ALA A 20 -28.60 -5.23 2.77
C ALA A 20 -28.46 -4.32 1.53
N LEU A 21 -29.39 -3.37 1.33
CA LEU A 21 -29.31 -2.39 0.24
C LEU A 21 -28.08 -1.47 0.40
N GLY A 22 -27.79 -1.02 1.62
CA GLY A 22 -26.60 -0.23 1.92
C GLY A 22 -25.31 -1.00 1.63
N LEU A 23 -25.25 -2.27 2.04
CA LEU A 23 -24.11 -3.14 1.78
C LEU A 23 -23.92 -3.36 0.28
N ALA A 24 -24.99 -3.63 -0.46
CA ALA A 24 -24.95 -3.78 -1.91
C ALA A 24 -24.48 -2.50 -2.62
N LEU A 25 -24.93 -1.33 -2.15
CA LEU A 25 -24.51 -0.04 -2.70
C LEU A 25 -23.02 0.22 -2.50
N MET A 26 -22.50 -0.03 -1.28
CA MET A 26 -21.07 0.12 -0.99
C MET A 26 -20.24 -0.83 -1.85
N MET A 27 -20.65 -2.10 -1.96
CA MET A 27 -19.97 -3.09 -2.79
C MET A 27 -19.98 -2.71 -4.28
N PHE A 28 -21.10 -2.17 -4.77
CA PHE A 28 -21.21 -1.66 -6.14
C PHE A 28 -20.29 -0.46 -6.39
N MET A 29 -20.24 0.50 -5.46
CA MET A 29 -19.33 1.65 -5.56
C MET A 29 -17.87 1.23 -5.60
N SER A 30 -17.45 0.33 -4.70
CA SER A 30 -16.09 -0.22 -4.69
C SER A 30 -15.76 -0.96 -5.99
N TYR A 31 -16.70 -1.74 -6.52
CA TYR A 31 -16.51 -2.40 -7.81
C TYR A 31 -16.37 -1.39 -8.96
N ALA A 32 -17.21 -0.35 -8.97
CA ALA A 32 -17.19 0.68 -9.99
C ALA A 32 -15.89 1.52 -9.96
N THR A 33 -15.37 1.84 -8.78
CA THR A 33 -14.11 2.59 -8.63
C THR A 33 -12.90 1.78 -9.05
N ILE A 34 -12.85 0.48 -8.73
CA ILE A 34 -11.76 -0.41 -9.19
C ILE A 34 -11.72 -0.49 -10.71
N ASN A 35 -12.88 -0.55 -11.37
CA ASN A 35 -12.98 -0.58 -12.83
C ASN A 35 -12.86 0.80 -13.49
N TYR A 36 -12.67 1.87 -12.71
CA TYR A 36 -12.56 3.21 -13.24
C TYR A 36 -11.19 3.42 -13.88
N LYS A 37 -11.17 3.41 -15.22
CA LYS A 37 -9.95 3.67 -16.00
C LYS A 37 -9.57 5.15 -15.90
N VAL A 38 -8.45 5.44 -15.25
CA VAL A 38 -7.81 6.76 -15.29
C VAL A 38 -6.75 6.72 -16.37
N TYR A 39 -6.96 7.47 -17.46
CA TYR A 39 -5.95 7.67 -18.49
C TYR A 39 -5.00 8.78 -18.06
N ASP A 40 -3.71 8.58 -18.34
CA ASP A 40 -2.72 9.62 -18.11
C ASP A 40 -3.04 10.81 -18.99
N LYS A 41 -3.06 12.00 -18.40
CA LYS A 41 -3.26 13.24 -19.15
C LYS A 41 -1.86 13.70 -19.52
N ASP A 42 -1.49 13.55 -20.79
CA ASP A 42 -0.21 13.98 -21.41
C ASP A 42 0.10 15.49 -21.28
N LYS A 43 -0.59 16.22 -20.39
CA LYS A 43 -0.54 17.66 -20.21
C LYS A 43 -0.09 18.08 -18.81
N LEU A 44 0.38 17.15 -17.97
CA LEU A 44 1.18 17.52 -16.80
C LEU A 44 2.61 17.70 -17.31
N GLY A 45 3.00 18.95 -17.58
CA GLY A 45 4.28 19.34 -18.19
C GLY A 45 5.54 19.06 -17.34
N LEU A 46 5.59 17.89 -16.70
CA LEU A 46 6.73 17.30 -16.02
C LEU A 46 7.82 16.86 -17.01
N ASP A 47 7.47 16.70 -18.29
CA ASP A 47 8.38 16.36 -19.39
C ASP A 47 9.22 17.56 -19.89
N ARG A 48 9.16 18.71 -19.22
CA ARG A 48 9.89 19.94 -19.63
C ARG A 48 11.20 20.16 -18.84
N VAL A 49 11.71 19.15 -18.15
CA VAL A 49 13.05 19.23 -17.56
C VAL A 49 14.05 18.87 -18.64
N ASN A 50 14.66 19.89 -19.24
CA ASN A 50 15.64 19.73 -20.29
C ASN A 50 16.96 19.14 -19.74
N MET A 51 17.15 17.83 -19.88
CA MET A 51 18.41 17.15 -19.54
C MET A 51 19.49 17.32 -20.62
N GLU A 52 19.12 17.78 -21.82
CA GLU A 52 20.05 18.00 -22.95
C GLU A 52 21.15 19.02 -22.59
N ALA A 53 20.83 19.97 -21.71
CA ALA A 53 21.79 20.96 -21.22
C ALA A 53 22.84 20.39 -20.24
N LEU A 54 22.65 19.17 -19.72
CA LEU A 54 23.58 18.51 -18.81
C LEU A 54 24.60 17.64 -19.57
N ASP A 55 24.25 17.19 -20.78
CA ASP A 55 25.09 16.34 -21.62
C ASP A 55 26.11 17.16 -22.48
N GLU A 56 25.94 18.48 -22.58
CA GLU A 56 26.85 19.39 -23.31
C GLU A 56 28.07 19.86 -22.48
N GLU A 57 28.33 19.28 -21.31
CA GLU A 57 29.50 19.63 -20.50
C GLU A 57 30.80 19.15 -21.19
N GLU A 58 31.61 20.09 -21.70
CA GLU A 58 32.87 19.78 -22.38
C GLU A 58 33.88 19.13 -21.42
N VAL A 59 34.14 17.84 -21.61
CA VAL A 59 35.19 17.13 -20.87
C VAL A 59 36.58 17.69 -21.21
N PRO A 60 37.41 18.07 -20.21
CA PRO A 60 38.75 18.59 -20.48
C PRO A 60 39.62 17.52 -21.16
N ILE A 61 40.37 17.92 -22.18
CA ILE A 61 41.32 17.03 -22.88
C ILE A 61 42.40 16.61 -21.90
N THR A 62 42.40 15.34 -21.51
CA THR A 62 43.43 14.76 -20.65
C THR A 62 44.60 14.29 -21.52
N GLU A 63 45.81 14.82 -21.28
CA GLU A 63 47.03 14.28 -21.87
C GLU A 63 47.34 12.92 -21.22
N GLN A 64 46.95 11.84 -21.88
CA GLN A 64 47.35 10.51 -21.50
C GLN A 64 48.79 10.27 -21.96
N VAL A 65 49.75 10.29 -21.03
CA VAL A 65 51.12 9.83 -21.28
C VAL A 65 51.03 8.35 -21.65
N LYS A 66 51.17 8.03 -22.94
CA LYS A 66 51.27 6.63 -23.39
C LYS A 66 52.61 6.09 -22.89
N PRO A 67 52.64 5.12 -21.95
CA PRO A 67 53.89 4.45 -21.65
C PRO A 67 54.40 3.73 -22.91
N PRO A 68 55.72 3.60 -23.08
CA PRO A 68 56.28 2.86 -24.21
C PRO A 68 55.68 1.45 -24.27
N PRO A 69 55.43 0.91 -25.48
CA PRO A 69 54.78 -0.38 -25.63
C PRO A 69 55.59 -1.45 -24.89
N PRO A 70 54.95 -2.25 -24.02
CA PRO A 70 55.64 -3.32 -23.33
C PRO A 70 56.21 -4.32 -24.35
N PRO A 71 57.38 -4.92 -24.06
CA PRO A 71 57.97 -5.92 -24.93
C PRO A 71 56.98 -7.07 -25.17
N PRO A 72 56.98 -7.67 -26.38
CA PRO A 72 56.04 -8.71 -26.74
C PRO A 72 56.14 -9.87 -25.73
N PRO A 73 54.99 -10.32 -25.17
CA PRO A 73 54.98 -11.43 -24.24
C PRO A 73 55.53 -12.69 -24.94
N PRO A 74 56.32 -13.52 -24.22
CA PRO A 74 56.72 -14.82 -24.74
C PRO A 74 55.46 -15.63 -25.12
N PRO A 75 55.53 -16.43 -26.19
CA PRO A 75 54.37 -17.17 -26.68
C PRO A 75 53.82 -18.07 -25.56
N PRO A 76 52.49 -18.07 -25.34
CA PRO A 76 51.87 -18.90 -24.33
C PRO A 76 52.13 -20.37 -24.66
N ALA A 77 52.42 -21.18 -23.62
CA ALA A 77 52.41 -22.63 -23.76
C ALA A 77 50.98 -23.06 -24.14
N PRO A 78 50.81 -24.08 -24.99
CA PRO A 78 49.49 -24.52 -25.42
C PRO A 78 48.68 -25.01 -24.22
N GLU A 79 47.50 -24.44 -24.02
CA GLU A 79 46.52 -24.97 -23.08
C GLU A 79 45.98 -26.28 -23.64
N VAL A 80 46.15 -27.36 -22.87
CA VAL A 80 45.44 -28.61 -23.11
C VAL A 80 43.99 -28.35 -22.72
N ILE A 81 43.13 -28.19 -23.73
CA ILE A 81 41.68 -28.11 -23.54
C ILE A 81 41.21 -29.53 -23.27
N GLU A 82 40.84 -29.80 -22.02
CA GLU A 82 40.07 -30.99 -21.68
C GLU A 82 38.61 -30.70 -22.06
N ILE A 83 38.14 -31.36 -23.11
CA ILE A 83 36.76 -31.22 -23.59
C ILE A 83 35.91 -32.03 -22.61
N VAL A 84 35.23 -31.34 -21.71
CA VAL A 84 34.15 -31.93 -20.91
C VAL A 84 32.95 -32.06 -21.85
N GLU A 85 32.46 -33.29 -22.04
CA GLU A 85 31.22 -33.55 -22.78
C GLU A 85 30.04 -33.01 -21.96
N ASP A 86 29.52 -31.84 -22.37
CA ASP A 86 28.26 -31.33 -21.87
C ASP A 86 27.13 -32.13 -22.51
N GLU A 87 26.56 -33.09 -21.78
CA GLU A 87 25.21 -33.61 -22.00
C GLU A 87 24.80 -34.51 -20.80
N GLU A 88 24.56 -33.90 -19.64
CA GLU A 88 23.59 -34.47 -18.69
C GLU A 88 22.22 -33.86 -19.02
N GLU A 89 21.34 -34.63 -19.65
CA GLU A 89 19.91 -34.30 -19.74
C GLU A 89 19.33 -34.25 -18.33
N VAL A 90 19.14 -33.04 -17.82
CA VAL A 90 18.40 -32.80 -16.58
C VAL A 90 16.93 -33.10 -16.85
N GLU A 91 16.41 -34.22 -16.33
CA GLU A 91 14.98 -34.51 -16.37
C GLU A 91 14.23 -33.43 -15.58
N GLU A 92 13.32 -32.71 -16.25
CA GLU A 92 12.48 -31.69 -15.63
C GLU A 92 11.61 -32.32 -14.53
N THR A 93 11.98 -32.10 -13.27
CA THR A 93 11.14 -32.50 -12.13
C THR A 93 9.91 -31.60 -12.07
N ILE A 94 8.72 -32.19 -12.18
CA ILE A 94 7.43 -31.51 -12.03
C ILE A 94 7.39 -30.85 -10.65
N ILE A 95 7.19 -29.54 -10.63
CA ILE A 95 7.09 -28.75 -9.40
C ILE A 95 5.77 -29.12 -8.72
N GLU A 96 5.81 -29.98 -7.68
CA GLU A 96 4.70 -30.10 -6.75
C GLU A 96 4.62 -28.81 -5.92
N SER A 97 3.43 -28.22 -5.88
CA SER A 97 3.12 -26.99 -5.17
C SER A 97 3.50 -27.10 -3.69
N THR A 98 4.38 -26.23 -3.20
CA THR A 98 4.63 -26.03 -1.75
C THR A 98 3.53 -25.18 -1.12
N GLU A 99 2.26 -25.51 -1.39
CA GLU A 99 1.15 -24.87 -0.70
C GLU A 99 1.02 -25.55 0.67
N SER A 100 1.55 -24.89 1.69
CA SER A 100 1.44 -25.32 3.08
C SER A 100 -0.03 -25.24 3.51
N ASP A 101 -0.66 -26.39 3.75
CA ASP A 101 -1.92 -26.54 4.52
C ASP A 101 -1.65 -26.32 6.03
N GLU A 102 -0.79 -25.36 6.37
CA GLU A 102 -0.48 -25.02 7.75
C GLU A 102 -1.50 -23.98 8.21
N GLU A 103 -2.47 -24.47 8.99
CA GLU A 103 -3.39 -23.66 9.78
C GLU A 103 -2.55 -22.80 10.73
N LEU A 104 -2.27 -21.55 10.33
CA LEU A 104 -1.48 -20.60 11.10
C LEU A 104 -2.16 -20.36 12.46
N GLU A 105 -1.58 -20.90 13.54
CA GLU A 105 -1.95 -20.54 14.90
C GLU A 105 -1.57 -19.08 15.14
N ILE A 106 -2.59 -18.23 15.22
CA ILE A 106 -2.46 -16.81 15.53
C ILE A 106 -2.14 -16.73 17.02
N GLU A 107 -0.90 -16.41 17.36
CA GLU A 107 -0.50 -16.16 18.75
C GLU A 107 -1.20 -14.87 19.23
N ASP A 108 -1.92 -14.96 20.34
CA ASP A 108 -2.72 -13.85 20.88
C ASP A 108 -1.82 -12.63 21.15
N ILE A 109 -2.09 -11.54 20.43
CA ILE A 109 -1.39 -10.27 20.60
C ILE A 109 -1.84 -9.67 21.94
N GLU A 110 -0.92 -9.58 22.92
CA GLU A 110 -1.14 -8.86 24.17
C GLU A 110 -1.34 -7.37 23.87
N ILE A 111 -2.58 -6.91 23.98
CA ILE A 111 -2.93 -5.49 23.86
C ILE A 111 -2.61 -4.87 25.23
N GLU A 112 -1.48 -4.16 25.31
CA GLU A 112 -1.17 -3.33 26.47
C GLU A 112 -2.16 -2.16 26.49
N GLU A 113 -3.15 -2.21 27.39
CA GLU A 113 -4.07 -1.11 27.64
C GLU A 113 -3.27 0.06 28.22
N VAL A 114 -2.85 0.99 27.36
CA VAL A 114 -2.30 2.26 27.79
C VAL A 114 -3.45 3.06 28.40
N GLU A 115 -3.48 3.17 29.73
CA GLU A 115 -4.33 4.13 30.44
C GLU A 115 -3.91 5.54 30.02
N GLU A 116 -4.62 6.12 29.04
CA GLU A 116 -4.52 7.55 28.74
C GLU A 116 -5.19 8.34 29.87
N ASP A 117 -4.50 8.51 30.99
CA ASP A 117 -4.86 9.49 32.02
C ASP A 117 -4.59 10.91 31.50
N VAL A 118 -5.45 11.37 30.59
CA VAL A 118 -5.47 12.76 30.17
C VAL A 118 -6.11 13.58 31.29
N GLU A 119 -5.28 14.09 32.20
CA GLU A 119 -5.70 15.04 33.22
C GLU A 119 -6.15 16.35 32.55
N VAL A 120 -7.46 16.48 32.29
CA VAL A 120 -8.02 17.72 31.76
C VAL A 120 -8.13 18.73 32.90
N PRO A 121 -7.43 19.89 32.86
CA PRO A 121 -7.51 20.88 33.91
C PRO A 121 -8.88 21.56 33.94
N PHE A 122 -9.73 21.19 34.89
CA PHE A 122 -11.08 21.75 35.06
C PHE A 122 -11.10 23.27 35.28
N ALA A 123 -9.97 23.85 35.72
CA ALA A 123 -9.84 25.29 35.94
C ALA A 123 -9.88 26.13 34.65
N VAL A 124 -9.67 25.51 33.47
CA VAL A 124 -9.58 26.20 32.17
C VAL A 124 -10.84 25.96 31.31
N ILE A 125 -11.76 25.10 31.74
CA ILE A 125 -12.96 24.75 30.97
C ILE A 125 -14.05 25.81 31.16
N GLU A 126 -14.17 26.72 30.20
CA GLU A 126 -15.24 27.75 30.21
C GLU A 126 -16.58 27.26 29.61
N ASN A 127 -16.54 26.27 28.71
CA ASN A 127 -17.69 25.80 27.95
C ASN A 127 -18.03 24.34 28.25
N VAL A 128 -19.32 23.99 28.27
CA VAL A 128 -19.80 22.64 28.55
C VAL A 128 -19.58 21.74 27.33
N PRO A 129 -19.15 20.48 27.49
CA PRO A 129 -19.01 19.56 26.36
C PRO A 129 -20.35 19.36 25.65
N VAL A 130 -20.35 19.47 24.32
CA VAL A 130 -21.55 19.33 23.48
C VAL A 130 -21.39 18.12 22.58
N PHE A 131 -22.34 17.19 22.65
CA PHE A 131 -22.39 16.04 21.76
C PHE A 131 -22.66 16.50 20.30
N PRO A 132 -22.01 15.90 19.28
CA PRO A 132 -22.26 16.23 17.87
C PRO A 132 -23.75 16.13 17.54
N GLY A 133 -24.34 17.25 17.10
CA GLY A 133 -25.79 17.38 16.85
C GLY A 133 -26.56 18.20 17.90
N CYS A 134 -25.96 18.50 19.05
CA CYS A 134 -26.56 19.30 20.14
C CYS A 134 -25.97 20.72 20.26
N GLU A 135 -25.43 21.27 19.16
CA GLU A 135 -24.75 22.56 19.08
C GLU A 135 -25.65 23.77 19.39
N ARG A 136 -26.98 23.59 19.34
CA ARG A 136 -27.95 24.65 19.57
C ARG A 136 -28.09 24.95 21.07
N GLY A 137 -28.10 26.24 21.44
CA GLY A 137 -28.40 26.73 22.78
C GLY A 137 -27.25 27.48 23.47
N ASN A 138 -27.56 28.21 24.56
CA ASN A 138 -26.61 29.01 25.33
C ASN A 138 -25.85 28.15 26.36
N ASN A 139 -24.53 28.32 26.45
CA ASN A 139 -23.63 27.63 27.39
C ASN A 139 -24.05 27.76 28.86
N GLU A 140 -24.54 28.92 29.29
CA GLU A 140 -24.94 29.13 30.70
C GLU A 140 -26.11 28.23 31.14
N LYS A 141 -27.00 27.87 30.20
CA LYS A 141 -28.11 26.95 30.47
C LYS A 141 -27.66 25.49 30.53
N LYS A 142 -26.58 25.15 29.83
CA LYS A 142 -26.01 23.79 29.78
C LYS A 142 -25.15 23.47 31.02
N ARG A 143 -24.77 24.49 31.80
CA ARG A 143 -23.95 24.38 33.02
C ARG A 143 -24.77 24.03 34.29
N LYS A 144 -26.09 23.96 34.20
CA LYS A 144 -26.98 23.65 35.33
C LYS A 144 -27.22 22.16 35.50
#